data_AF-A0A962ZRT2-F1
#
_entry.id   AF-A0A962ZRT2-F1
#
_cell.length_a   1.000
_cell.length_b   1.000
_cell.length_c   1.000
_cell.angle_alpha   90.00
_cell.angle_beta   90.00
_cell.angle_gamma   90.00
#
_symmetry.space_group_name_H-M   'P 1'
#
loop_
_entity.id
_entity.type
_entity.pdbx_description
1 polymer ?
#
loop_
_entity_poly.entity_id
_entity_poly.type
_entity_poly.pdbx_seq_one_letter_code
_entity_poly.pdbx_strand_id
1 'polypeptide(L)' 'MQHFALVFFEITAIVITLAICLLLLAVLYMYIADVTQSRHTIRRNYPVLGRFRYLFEHLGEFFRQYLFAQDREEMPF' A
#
# COMPACT_ATOMS: atom_id res chain seq x y z
N MET A 1 1.24 12.92 38.46
CA MET A 1 1.58 11.78 37.57
C MET A 1 0.41 11.32 36.72
N GLN A 2 -0.76 11.01 37.29
CA GLN A 2 -1.92 10.51 36.52
C GLN A 2 -2.46 11.49 35.47
N HIS A 3 -2.61 12.78 35.80
CA HIS A 3 -3.09 13.79 34.84
C HIS A 3 -2.18 13.94 33.62
N PHE A 4 -0.86 13.86 33.81
CA PHE A 4 0.10 13.95 32.70
C PHE A 4 -0.04 12.78 31.73
N ALA A 5 -0.20 11.56 32.26
CA ALA A 5 -0.40 10.36 31.46
C ALA A 5 -1.69 10.44 30.61
N LEU A 6 -2.79 10.93 31.20
CA LEU A 6 -4.07 11.08 30.47
C LEU A 6 -3.94 12.07 29.30
N VAL A 7 -3.35 13.24 29.54
CA VAL A 7 -3.12 14.25 28.49
C VAL A 7 -2.24 13.70 27.36
N PHE A 8 -1.21 12.92 27.70
CA PHE A 8 -0.35 12.28 26.69
C PHE A 8 -1.14 11.31 25.79
N PHE A 9 -1.99 10.46 26.38
CA PHE A 9 -2.83 9.53 25.60
C PHE A 9 -3.85 10.26 24.73
N GLU A 10 -4.49 11.31 25.23
CA GLU A 10 -5.45 12.12 24.46
C GLU A 10 -4.79 12.76 23.23
N ILE A 11 -3.63 13.40 23.41
CA ILE A 11 -2.89 14.01 22.30
C ILE A 11 -2.50 12.94 21.27
N THR A 12 -1.98 11.80 21.73
CA THR A 12 -1.58 10.70 20.84
C THR A 12 -2.78 10.16 20.06
N ALA A 13 -3.93 9.98 20.71
CA ALA A 13 -5.14 9.51 20.07
C ALA A 13 -5.67 10.51 19.03
N ILE A 14 -5.64 11.82 19.33
CA ILE A 14 -6.03 12.88 18.39
C ILE A 14 -5.10 12.86 17.16
N VAL A 15 -3.79 12.78 17.38
CA VAL A 15 -2.81 12.75 16.27
C VAL A 15 -3.03 11.54 15.37
N ILE A 16 -3.22 10.35 15.96
CA ILE A 16 -3.50 9.13 15.19
C ILE A 16 -4.81 9.26 14.41
N THR A 17 -5.86 9.77 15.05
CA THR A 17 -7.17 9.97 14.40
C THR A 17 -7.06 10.92 13.22
N LEU A 18 -6.38 12.06 13.40
CA LEU A 18 -6.14 13.02 12.32
C LEU A 18 -5.33 12.39 11.19
N ALA A 19 -4.27 11.63 11.51
CA ALA A 19 -3.47 10.94 10.50
C ALA A 19 -4.31 9.95 9.68
N ILE A 20 -5.20 9.18 10.33
CA ILE A 20 -6.11 8.25 9.66
C ILE A 20 -7.10 9.02 8.78
N CYS A 21 -7.70 10.11 9.27
CA CYS A 21 -8.61 10.93 8.47
C CYS A 21 -7.93 11.50 7.22
N LEU A 22 -6.71 12.03 7.35
CA LEU A 22 -5.92 12.53 6.22
C LEU A 22 -5.58 11.43 5.23
N LEU A 23 -5.22 10.23 5.71
CA LEU A 23 -4.97 9.07 4.85
C LEU A 23 -6.22 8.68 4.06
N LEU A 24 -7.38 8.61 4.72
CA LEU A 24 -8.65 8.28 4.06
C LEU A 24 -9.03 9.32 3.00
N LEU A 25 -8.85 10.61 3.31
CA LEU A 25 -9.08 11.68 2.34
C LEU A 25 -8.14 11.59 1.14
N ALA A 26 -6.86 11.29 1.37
CA ALA A 26 -5.88 11.10 0.30
C ALA A 26 -6.25 9.91 -0.60
N VAL A 27 -6.64 8.78 0.00
CA VAL A 27 -7.10 7.59 -0.74
C VAL A 27 -8.36 7.88 -1.55
N LEU A 28 -9.34 8.59 -0.96
CA LEU A 28 -10.57 8.98 -1.65
C LEU A 28 -10.27 9.91 -2.84
N TYR A 29 -9.41 10.90 -2.65
CA TYR A 29 -8.96 11.79 -3.71
C TYR A 29 -8.29 11.00 -4.85
N MET A 30 -7.37 10.09 -4.52
CA MET A 30 -6.71 9.23 -5.50
C MET A 30 -7.71 8.35 -6.25
N TYR A 31 -8.68 7.78 -5.54
CA TYR A 31 -9.74 6.96 -6.14
C TYR A 31 -10.53 7.75 -7.18
N ILE A 32 -11.02 8.94 -6.83
CA ILE A 32 -11.78 9.81 -7.73
C ILE A 32 -10.92 10.18 -8.95
N ALA A 33 -9.67 10.59 -8.73
CA ALA A 33 -8.75 10.93 -9.81
C ALA A 33 -8.47 9.74 -10.75
N ASP A 34 -8.35 8.52 -10.19
CA ASP A 34 -8.07 7.31 -10.97
C ASP A 34 -9.27 6.83 -11.78
N VAL A 35 -10.49 6.97 -11.26
CA VAL A 35 -11.74 6.62 -11.97
C VAL A 35 -12.10 7.63 -13.06
N THR A 36 -11.83 8.92 -12.82
CA THR A 36 -12.20 10.01 -13.74
C THR A 36 -11.24 10.16 -14.92
N GLN A 37 -9.97 9.78 -14.77
CA GLN A 37 -8.99 9.85 -15.86
C GLN A 37 -9.22 8.78 -16.94
N SER A 38 -9.17 9.19 -18.20
CA SER A 38 -9.36 8.31 -19.37
C SER A 38 -8.07 7.75 -19.97
N ARG A 39 -6.89 8.13 -19.44
CA ARG A 39 -5.59 7.82 -20.06
C ARG A 39 -5.07 6.43 -19.74
N HIS A 40 -5.21 5.98 -18.50
CA HIS A 40 -4.68 4.68 -18.04
C HIS A 40 -5.79 3.71 -17.66
N THR A 41 -6.07 2.74 -18.53
CA THR A 41 -7.11 1.72 -18.36
C THR A 41 -6.97 0.92 -17.07
N ILE A 42 -5.74 0.53 -16.69
CA ILE A 42 -5.49 -0.25 -15.46
C ILE A 42 -5.90 0.52 -14.22
N ARG A 43 -5.50 1.80 -14.10
CA ARG A 43 -5.86 2.66 -12.96
C ARG A 43 -7.35 2.99 -12.91
N ARG A 44 -8.02 3.05 -14.07
CA ARG A 44 -9.47 3.26 -14.14
C ARG A 44 -10.27 2.04 -13.69
N ASN A 45 -9.82 0.82 -14.06
CA ASN A 45 -10.49 -0.42 -13.67
C ASN A 45 -10.12 -0.90 -12.25
N TYR A 46 -8.92 -0.54 -11.78
CA TYR A 46 -8.42 -0.83 -10.44
C TYR A 46 -7.90 0.45 -9.79
N PRO A 47 -8.78 1.37 -9.33
CA PRO A 47 -8.38 2.63 -8.71
C PRO A 47 -7.58 2.39 -7.45
N VAL A 48 -6.56 3.23 -7.18
CA VAL A 48 -5.60 3.09 -6.07
C VAL A 48 -4.70 1.84 -6.21
N LEU A 49 -5.28 0.65 -6.34
CA LEU A 49 -4.57 -0.64 -6.43
C LEU A 49 -3.71 -0.76 -7.69
N GLY A 50 -4.17 -0.26 -8.82
CA GLY A 50 -3.45 -0.31 -10.10
C GLY A 50 -2.11 0.42 -10.08
N ARG A 51 -1.87 1.30 -9.09
CA ARG A 51 -0.60 2.00 -8.89
C ARG A 51 0.51 1.08 -8.36
N PHE A 52 0.14 0.00 -7.66
CA PHE A 52 1.09 -0.98 -7.12
C PHE A 52 1.56 -2.00 -8.16
N ARG A 53 1.08 -1.92 -9.41
CA ARG A 53 1.48 -2.82 -10.50
C ARG A 53 3.00 -3.01 -10.55
N TYR A 54 3.75 -1.91 -10.61
CA TYR A 54 5.20 -1.94 -10.75
C TYR A 54 5.91 -2.43 -9.48
N LEU A 55 5.33 -2.15 -8.30
CA LEU A 55 5.85 -2.68 -7.04
C LEU A 55 5.77 -4.21 -7.01
N PHE A 56 4.61 -4.76 -7.41
CA PHE A 56 4.42 -6.21 -7.46
C PHE A 56 5.17 -6.87 -8.61
N GLU A 57 5.40 -6.17 -9.71
CA GLU A 57 6.25 -6.65 -10.81
C GLU A 57 7.68 -6.88 -10.30
N HIS A 58 8.26 -5.88 -9.64
CA HIS A 58 9.60 -5.99 -9.07
C HIS A 58 9.69 -7.02 -7.94
N LEU A 59 8.73 -7.01 -7.02
CA LEU A 59 8.71 -7.97 -5.91
C LEU A 59 8.47 -9.41 -6.42
N GLY A 60 7.67 -9.57 -7.48
CA GLY A 60 7.42 -10.86 -8.13
C GLY A 60 8.66 -11.43 -8.83
N GLU A 61 9.54 -10.58 -9.38
CA GLU A 61 10.85 -11.04 -9.88
C GLU A 61 11.71 -11.62 -8.76
N PHE A 62 11.82 -10.90 -7.64
CA PHE A 62 12.54 -11.37 -6.46
C PHE A 62 11.97 -12.71 -5.96
N PHE A 63 10.64 -12.80 -5.77
CA PHE A 63 10.04 -14.05 -5.32
C PHE A 63 10.27 -15.21 -6.28
N ARG A 64 10.19 -14.98 -7.60
CA ARG A 64 10.49 -16.03 -8.58
C ARG A 64 11.93 -16.50 -8.53
N GLN A 65 12.87 -15.60 -8.23
CA GLN A 65 14.26 -15.96 -8.06
C GLN A 65 14.49 -16.75 -6.77
N TYR A 66 13.97 -16.33 -5.61
CA TYR A 66 14.34 -16.99 -4.35
C TYR A 66 13.46 -18.19 -3.99
N LEU A 67 12.18 -18.18 -4.35
CA LEU A 67 11.27 -19.29 -4.03
C LEU A 67 11.39 -20.44 -5.04
N PHE A 68 11.84 -20.17 -6.27
CA PHE A 68 11.87 -21.17 -7.35
C PHE A 68 13.25 -21.34 -8.01
N ALA A 69 14.33 -20.68 -7.53
CA ALA A 69 15.67 -21.01 -8.01
C ALA A 69 16.17 -22.35 -7.46
N GLN A 70 15.76 -22.76 -6.26
CA GLN A 70 16.16 -24.06 -5.70
C GLN A 70 15.49 -25.26 -6.39
N ASP A 71 14.27 -25.10 -6.94
CA ASP A 71 13.64 -26.13 -7.78
C ASP A 71 14.44 -26.43 -9.07
N ARG A 72 15.40 -25.57 -9.44
CA ARG A 72 16.26 -25.77 -10.61
C ARG A 72 17.55 -26.56 -10.31
N GLU A 73 17.84 -26.84 -9.05
CA GLU A 73 19.02 -27.64 -8.65
C GLU A 73 18.78 -29.16 -8.79
N GLU A 74 17.53 -29.59 -9.01
CA GLU A 74 17.14 -31.01 -9.00
C GLU A 74 16.97 -31.66 -10.38
N MET A 75 17.26 -30.96 -11.49
CA MET A 75 17.14 -31.56 -12.82
C MET A 75 18.47 -32.25 -13.21
N PRO A 76 18.54 -33.60 -13.20
CA PRO A 76 19.68 -34.30 -13.74
C PRO A 76 19.52 -34.30 -15.26
N PHE A 77 20.41 -33.56 -15.94
CA PHE A 77 20.80 -33.74 -17.36
C PHE A 77 19.68 -33.94 -18.40
#